data_AF-A0A815E4S4-F1
#
_entry.id   AF-A0A815E4S4-F1
#
_cell.length_a   1.000
_cell.length_b   1.000
_cell.length_c   1.000
_cell.angle_alpha   90.00
_cell.angle_beta   90.00
_cell.angle_gamma   90.00
#
_symmetry.space_group_name_H-M   'P 1'
#
loop_
_entity.id
_entity.type
_entity.pdbx_description
1 polymer ?
#
loop_
_entity_poly.entity_id
_entity_poly.type
_entity_poly.pdbx_seq_one_letter_code
_entity_poly.pdbx_strand_id
1 'polypeptide(L)'
;MSSKTNNKEESSQTTSVSQQLARQLEAAAESDEEEISVNASALSLGIRAQKKLLSKLSSKSVAKIFIDETSGRILDNLHKLARNYSGKKDADKLLKSIIKTIVKMGILYKNDLFTEHELKLIDEFRNRFHSLAKSIITLYEVDFKFDRSVLTRMCQECQELTHKIISKHLTQKSHTRIDYVFNYVSNIEFLEYSFNPNSTINRAIIKEIIADMHTLMDSGFL
;
A
#
# COMPACT_ATOMS: atom_id res chain seq x y z
N MET A 1 -19.75 -43.25 19.80
CA MET A 1 -19.77 -41.78 19.98
C MET A 1 -18.35 -41.32 20.28
N SER A 2 -18.03 -40.05 19.97
CA SER A 2 -16.71 -39.39 20.12
C SER A 2 -15.70 -39.60 18.99
N SER A 3 -15.78 -38.74 17.97
CA SER A 3 -14.64 -38.29 17.13
C SER A 3 -15.03 -37.08 16.25
N LYS A 4 -15.65 -36.03 16.83
CA LYS A 4 -15.99 -34.80 16.06
C LYS A 4 -15.68 -33.47 16.77
N THR A 5 -15.03 -33.47 17.93
CA THR A 5 -14.88 -32.25 18.74
C THR A 5 -13.50 -31.58 18.69
N ASN A 6 -12.48 -32.17 18.04
CA ASN A 6 -11.10 -31.63 18.14
C ASN A 6 -10.68 -30.63 17.05
N ASN A 7 -11.34 -30.56 15.89
CA ASN A 7 -10.88 -29.70 14.78
C ASN A 7 -11.29 -28.22 14.89
N LYS A 8 -12.18 -27.86 15.82
CA LYS A 8 -12.70 -26.49 15.92
C LYS A 8 -11.88 -25.61 16.88
N GLU A 9 -11.24 -26.20 17.89
CA GLU A 9 -10.40 -25.49 18.86
C GLU A 9 -8.99 -25.20 18.33
N GLU A 10 -8.39 -26.12 17.55
CA GLU A 10 -7.09 -25.89 16.89
C GLU A 10 -7.17 -24.72 15.89
N SER A 11 -8.19 -24.70 15.03
CA SER A 11 -8.39 -23.63 14.03
C SER A 11 -8.58 -22.24 14.67
N SER A 12 -9.27 -22.15 15.81
CA SER A 12 -9.43 -20.88 16.55
C SER A 12 -8.16 -20.43 17.26
N GLN A 13 -7.31 -21.33 17.75
CA GLN A 13 -6.03 -21.00 18.36
C GLN A 13 -4.97 -20.59 17.33
N THR A 14 -4.87 -21.25 16.18
CA THR A 14 -3.89 -20.87 15.13
C THR A 14 -4.21 -19.49 14.55
N THR A 15 -5.50 -19.19 14.35
CA THR A 15 -5.97 -17.86 13.90
C THR A 15 -5.60 -16.76 14.90
N SER A 16 -5.71 -17.04 16.20
CA SER A 16 -5.32 -16.11 17.28
C SER A 16 -3.82 -15.83 17.30
N VAL A 17 -2.98 -16.86 17.11
CA VAL A 17 -1.51 -16.72 17.13
C VAL A 17 -1.01 -15.94 15.92
N SER A 18 -1.55 -16.22 14.73
CA SER A 18 -1.21 -15.49 13.49
C SER A 18 -1.64 -14.01 13.55
N GLN A 19 -2.81 -13.72 14.15
CA GLN A 19 -3.24 -12.34 14.41
C GLN A 19 -2.37 -11.64 15.47
N GLN A 20 -1.91 -12.36 16.50
CA GLN A 20 -0.94 -11.82 17.46
C GLN A 20 0.42 -11.53 16.80
N LEU A 21 0.89 -12.40 15.92
CA LEU A 21 2.12 -12.21 15.16
C LEU A 21 2.00 -11.00 14.22
N ALA A 22 0.86 -10.85 13.52
CA ALA A 22 0.57 -9.70 12.67
C ALA A 22 0.61 -8.38 13.46
N ARG A 23 -0.03 -8.34 14.63
CA ARG A 23 -0.02 -7.17 15.54
C ARG A 23 1.37 -6.88 16.09
N GLN A 24 2.18 -7.91 16.38
CA GLN A 24 3.56 -7.77 16.82
C GLN A 24 4.48 -7.25 15.71
N LEU A 25 4.30 -7.72 14.47
CA LEU A 25 5.01 -7.24 13.28
C LEU A 25 4.61 -5.80 12.95
N GLU A 26 3.34 -5.44 13.10
CA GLU A 26 2.83 -4.09 12.90
C GLU A 26 3.33 -3.11 13.97
N ALA A 27 3.30 -3.50 15.25
CA ALA A 27 3.84 -2.71 16.35
C ALA A 27 5.36 -2.47 16.21
N ALA A 28 6.11 -3.47 15.73
CA ALA A 28 7.54 -3.35 15.46
C ALA A 28 7.86 -2.43 14.27
N ALA A 29 6.97 -2.32 13.29
CA ALA A 29 7.10 -1.39 12.16
C ALA A 29 6.68 0.06 12.51
N GLU A 30 6.08 0.26 13.69
CA GLU A 30 5.58 1.56 14.16
C GLU A 30 6.46 2.25 15.21
N SER A 31 7.45 1.56 15.79
CA SER A 31 8.38 2.16 16.75
C SER A 31 9.49 2.93 16.05
N ASP A 32 9.35 4.26 16.00
CA ASP A 32 10.51 5.16 16.03
C ASP A 32 11.14 5.11 17.45
N GLU A 33 12.43 5.43 17.51
CA GLU A 33 13.40 5.25 18.59
C GLU A 33 12.94 5.68 20.00
N GLU A 34 12.91 4.75 20.96
CA GLU A 34 13.07 5.05 22.39
C GLU A 34 14.06 4.05 23.01
N GLU A 35 15.16 4.56 23.55
CA GLU A 35 15.98 3.84 24.53
C GLU A 35 15.16 3.66 25.82
N ILE A 36 15.26 2.48 26.45
CA ILE A 36 15.64 2.32 27.86
C ILE A 36 15.60 0.83 28.26
N SER A 37 16.67 0.48 29.00
CA SER A 37 16.92 -0.55 30.02
C SER A 37 15.84 -1.59 30.40
N VAL A 38 16.35 -2.77 30.80
CA VAL A 38 15.96 -3.63 31.95
C VAL A 38 15.64 -5.12 31.62
N ASN A 39 16.26 -5.98 32.45
CA ASN A 39 16.04 -7.39 32.86
C ASN A 39 15.71 -8.51 31.85
N ALA A 40 16.52 -9.57 31.96
CA ALA A 40 16.54 -10.74 31.09
C ALA A 40 15.60 -11.86 31.57
N SER A 41 14.63 -12.21 30.72
CA SER A 41 13.99 -13.53 30.67
C SER A 41 14.16 -14.08 29.24
N ALA A 42 14.11 -15.40 29.04
CA ALA A 42 14.23 -16.01 27.71
C ALA A 42 13.17 -15.48 26.71
N LEU A 43 12.00 -15.10 27.24
CA LEU A 43 10.92 -14.45 26.49
C LEU A 43 11.30 -13.03 26.06
N SER A 44 11.94 -12.24 26.94
CA SER A 44 12.44 -10.91 26.58
C SER A 44 13.65 -10.97 25.62
N LEU A 45 14.46 -12.02 25.68
CA LEU A 45 15.54 -12.29 24.71
C LEU A 45 15.00 -12.68 23.33
N GLY A 46 13.97 -13.52 23.25
CA GLY A 46 13.30 -13.89 22.00
C GLY A 46 12.64 -12.68 21.33
N ILE A 47 11.92 -11.87 22.10
CA ILE A 47 11.33 -10.61 21.63
C ILE A 47 12.42 -9.62 21.22
N ARG A 48 13.56 -9.55 21.92
CA ARG A 48 14.68 -8.68 21.55
C ARG A 48 15.40 -9.16 20.29
N ALA A 49 15.49 -10.47 20.07
CA ALA A 49 16.04 -11.06 18.85
C ALA A 49 15.12 -10.80 17.64
N GLN A 50 13.80 -10.98 17.82
CA GLN A 50 12.80 -10.62 16.81
C GLN A 50 12.77 -9.12 16.54
N LYS A 51 12.75 -8.27 17.57
CA LYS A 51 12.85 -6.81 17.41
C LYS A 51 14.16 -6.39 16.73
N LYS A 52 15.28 -7.07 16.98
CA LYS A 52 16.58 -6.79 16.35
C LYS A 52 16.66 -7.28 14.90
N LEU A 53 15.91 -8.32 14.54
CA LEU A 53 15.71 -8.75 13.15
C LEU A 53 14.77 -7.78 12.41
N LEU A 54 13.67 -7.38 13.04
CA LEU A 54 12.68 -6.44 12.49
C LEU A 54 13.21 -5.00 12.42
N SER A 55 14.04 -4.57 13.37
CA SER A 55 14.66 -3.23 13.35
C SER A 55 15.81 -3.13 12.33
N LYS A 56 16.44 -4.26 11.98
CA LYS A 56 17.39 -4.34 10.86
C LYS A 56 16.69 -4.37 9.50
N LEU A 57 15.41 -4.76 9.45
CA LEU A 57 14.53 -4.61 8.31
C LEU A 57 14.00 -3.17 8.26
N SER A 58 14.88 -2.21 7.96
CA SER A 58 14.42 -0.83 7.74
C SER A 58 13.30 -0.82 6.69
N SER A 59 12.27 0.00 6.90
CA SER A 59 11.15 0.13 5.95
C SER A 59 11.61 0.36 4.52
N LYS A 60 12.75 1.02 4.31
CA LYS A 60 13.39 1.20 2.99
C LYS A 60 13.89 -0.10 2.37
N SER A 61 14.50 -1.00 3.15
CA SER A 61 14.97 -2.31 2.65
C SER A 61 13.79 -3.24 2.35
N VAL A 62 12.77 -3.23 3.20
CA VAL A 62 11.55 -4.03 3.01
C VAL A 62 10.73 -3.51 1.84
N ALA A 63 10.64 -2.20 1.65
CA ALA A 63 9.97 -1.58 0.50
C ALA A 63 10.54 -2.08 -0.83
N LYS A 64 11.88 -2.20 -0.94
CA LYS A 64 12.55 -2.73 -2.15
C LYS A 64 12.21 -4.18 -2.48
N ILE A 65 11.71 -4.96 -1.52
CA ILE A 65 11.25 -6.34 -1.76
C ILE A 65 9.88 -6.34 -2.45
N PHE A 66 9.04 -5.33 -2.16
CA PHE A 66 7.67 -5.24 -2.64
C PHE A 66 7.47 -4.26 -3.79
N ILE A 67 8.45 -3.39 -4.05
CA ILE A 67 8.42 -2.37 -5.08
C ILE A 67 9.56 -2.68 -6.05
N ASP A 68 9.21 -3.17 -7.23
CA ASP A 68 10.16 -3.36 -8.32
C ASP A 68 10.65 -2.02 -8.89
N GLU A 69 11.63 -2.07 -9.79
CA GLU A 69 12.25 -0.88 -10.34
C GLU A 69 11.26 0.01 -11.09
N THR A 70 10.35 -0.57 -11.87
CA THR A 70 9.36 0.15 -12.67
C THR A 70 8.32 0.80 -11.77
N SER A 71 7.79 0.07 -10.78
CA SER A 71 6.93 0.65 -9.75
C SER A 71 7.63 1.77 -8.97
N GLY A 72 8.93 1.62 -8.68
CA GLY A 72 9.74 2.64 -8.02
C GLY A 72 9.81 3.95 -8.82
N ARG A 73 10.05 3.87 -10.14
CA ARG A 73 10.06 5.05 -11.02
C ARG A 73 8.71 5.76 -11.08
N ILE A 74 7.60 5.02 -11.11
CA ILE A 74 6.25 5.60 -11.03
C ILE A 74 6.08 6.39 -9.73
N LEU A 75 6.48 5.82 -8.60
CA LEU A 75 6.36 6.48 -7.29
C LEU A 75 7.25 7.72 -7.18
N ASP A 76 8.47 7.67 -7.73
CA ASP A 76 9.37 8.83 -7.77
C ASP A 76 8.80 9.96 -8.63
N ASN A 77 8.21 9.63 -9.78
CA ASN A 77 7.58 10.62 -10.66
C ASN A 77 6.28 11.18 -10.08
N LEU A 78 5.47 10.35 -9.40
CA LEU A 78 4.33 10.82 -8.61
C LEU A 78 4.79 11.78 -7.50
N HIS A 79 5.89 11.49 -6.81
CA HIS A 79 6.47 12.38 -5.80
C HIS A 79 6.93 13.71 -6.39
N LYS A 80 7.57 13.70 -7.56
CA LYS A 80 7.95 14.94 -8.27
C LYS A 80 6.73 15.81 -8.59
N LEU A 81 5.65 15.22 -9.12
CA LEU A 81 4.40 15.94 -9.40
C LEU A 81 3.80 16.54 -8.12
N ALA A 82 3.66 15.71 -7.08
CA ALA A 82 3.14 16.15 -5.78
C ALA A 82 4.00 17.27 -5.16
N ARG A 83 5.32 17.19 -5.30
CA ARG A 83 6.26 18.20 -4.79
C ARG A 83 6.12 19.53 -5.53
N ASN A 84 5.91 19.49 -6.84
CA ASN A 84 5.72 20.69 -7.64
C ASN A 84 4.33 21.33 -7.41
N TYR A 85 3.33 20.53 -7.04
CA TYR A 85 1.97 21.00 -6.74
C TYR A 85 1.82 21.57 -5.33
N SER A 86 2.15 20.79 -4.29
CA SER A 86 1.88 21.14 -2.88
C SER A 86 3.14 21.28 -2.01
N GLY A 87 4.33 21.21 -2.61
CA GLY A 87 5.59 21.32 -1.89
C GLY A 87 6.09 20.01 -1.26
N LYS A 88 7.33 20.05 -0.76
CA LYS A 88 8.07 18.86 -0.31
C LYS A 88 7.38 18.10 0.82
N LYS A 89 6.80 18.82 1.79
CA LYS A 89 6.22 18.21 3.00
C LYS A 89 5.07 17.25 2.67
N ASP A 90 4.15 17.69 1.81
CA ASP A 90 2.98 16.88 1.44
C ASP A 90 3.36 15.76 0.47
N ALA A 91 4.29 16.02 -0.45
CA ALA A 91 4.84 14.98 -1.32
C ALA A 91 5.53 13.85 -0.54
N ASP A 92 6.39 14.19 0.43
CA ASP A 92 7.07 13.21 1.29
C ASP A 92 6.05 12.42 2.12
N LYS A 93 4.97 13.07 2.59
CA LYS A 93 3.89 12.42 3.33
C LYS A 93 3.09 11.46 2.45
N LEU A 94 2.79 11.84 1.22
CA LEU A 94 2.10 11.00 0.22
C LEU A 94 2.90 9.74 -0.05
N LEU A 95 4.16 9.90 -0.48
CA LEU A 95 5.04 8.77 -0.80
C LEU A 95 5.23 7.84 0.40
N LYS A 96 5.46 8.40 1.59
CA LYS A 96 5.57 7.60 2.83
C LYS A 96 4.29 6.83 3.13
N SER A 97 3.12 7.41 2.89
CA SER A 97 1.84 6.75 3.14
C SER A 97 1.62 5.60 2.17
N ILE A 98 1.92 5.78 0.88
CA ILE A 98 1.87 4.74 -0.14
C ILE A 98 2.80 3.57 0.22
N ILE A 99 4.09 3.86 0.47
CA ILE A 99 5.08 2.82 0.80
C ILE A 99 4.69 2.05 2.06
N LYS A 100 4.22 2.74 3.10
CA LYS A 100 3.77 2.06 4.34
C LYS A 100 2.57 1.15 4.09
N THR A 101 1.62 1.54 3.25
CA THR A 101 0.49 0.69 2.89
C THR A 101 0.95 -0.54 2.10
N ILE A 102 1.78 -0.36 1.07
CA ILE A 102 2.33 -1.46 0.25
C ILE A 102 3.10 -2.46 1.14
N VAL A 103 4.01 -1.97 1.98
CA VAL A 103 4.83 -2.83 2.86
C VAL A 103 3.97 -3.61 3.84
N LYS A 104 2.98 -2.98 4.48
CA LYS A 104 2.09 -3.68 5.41
C LYS A 104 1.28 -4.76 4.70
N MET A 105 0.70 -4.44 3.54
CA MET A 105 -0.03 -5.41 2.70
C MET A 105 0.85 -6.58 2.26
N GLY A 106 2.07 -6.29 1.80
CA GLY A 106 3.03 -7.30 1.36
C GLY A 106 3.47 -8.23 2.49
N ILE A 107 3.64 -7.71 3.71
CA ILE A 107 3.92 -8.55 4.90
C ILE A 107 2.74 -9.45 5.21
N LEU A 108 1.50 -8.94 5.20
CA LEU A 108 0.31 -9.76 5.43
C LEU A 108 0.18 -10.89 4.40
N TYR A 109 0.37 -10.55 3.12
CA TYR A 109 0.29 -11.51 2.02
C TYR A 109 1.39 -12.58 2.11
N LYS A 110 2.65 -12.18 2.33
CA LYS A 110 3.80 -13.11 2.38
C LYS A 110 3.75 -14.10 3.56
N ASN A 111 3.02 -13.77 4.62
CA ASN A 111 2.88 -14.62 5.80
C ASN A 111 1.53 -15.36 5.82
N ASP A 112 0.82 -15.43 4.69
CA ASP A 112 -0.46 -16.13 4.54
C ASP A 112 -1.50 -15.71 5.61
N LEU A 113 -1.51 -14.43 5.97
CA LEU A 113 -2.38 -13.90 7.03
C LEU A 113 -3.78 -13.57 6.53
N PHE A 114 -3.99 -13.53 5.22
CA PHE A 114 -5.30 -13.29 4.62
C PHE A 114 -6.14 -14.57 4.56
N THR A 115 -7.41 -14.42 4.92
CA THR A 115 -8.43 -15.46 4.71
C THR A 115 -8.77 -15.61 3.22
N GLU A 116 -9.38 -16.73 2.82
CA GLU A 116 -9.85 -16.93 1.44
C GLU A 116 -10.79 -15.81 0.95
N HIS A 117 -11.64 -15.29 1.85
CA HIS A 117 -12.50 -14.14 1.54
C HIS A 117 -11.68 -12.87 1.27
N GLU A 118 -10.64 -12.61 2.06
CA GLU A 118 -9.77 -11.44 1.87
C GLU A 118 -8.90 -11.58 0.61
N LEU A 119 -8.47 -12.79 0.26
CA LEU A 119 -7.79 -13.06 -1.01
C LEU A 119 -8.70 -12.75 -2.21
N LYS A 120 -10.00 -13.09 -2.14
CA LYS A 120 -10.98 -12.70 -3.18
C LYS A 120 -11.13 -11.18 -3.29
N LEU A 121 -11.11 -10.46 -2.15
CA LEU A 121 -11.11 -8.99 -2.17
C LEU A 121 -9.82 -8.41 -2.78
N ILE A 122 -8.68 -9.05 -2.58
CA ILE A 122 -7.40 -8.66 -3.20
C ILE A 122 -7.46 -8.86 -4.71
N ASP A 123 -8.01 -9.98 -5.18
CA ASP A 123 -8.21 -10.22 -6.61
C ASP A 123 -9.18 -9.19 -7.23
N GLU A 124 -10.27 -8.87 -6.52
CA GLU A 124 -11.17 -7.79 -6.95
C GLU A 124 -10.46 -6.44 -7.01
N PHE A 125 -9.68 -6.09 -5.97
CA PHE A 125 -8.87 -4.88 -5.96
C PHE A 125 -7.93 -4.83 -7.15
N ARG A 126 -7.23 -5.93 -7.47
CA ARG A 126 -6.32 -6.00 -8.63
C ARG A 126 -7.05 -5.70 -9.93
N ASN A 127 -8.22 -6.29 -10.15
CA ASN A 127 -9.01 -6.04 -11.36
C ASN A 127 -9.50 -4.58 -11.46
N ARG A 128 -9.90 -3.98 -10.33
CA ARG A 128 -10.30 -2.56 -10.29
C ARG A 128 -9.12 -1.64 -10.53
N PHE A 129 -7.97 -1.94 -9.93
CA PHE A 129 -6.74 -1.17 -10.08
C PHE A 129 -6.21 -1.23 -11.52
N HIS A 130 -6.23 -2.41 -12.14
CA HIS A 130 -5.92 -2.57 -13.56
C HIS A 130 -6.80 -1.69 -14.45
N SER A 131 -8.12 -1.70 -14.18
CA SER A 131 -9.07 -0.86 -14.90
C SER A 131 -8.78 0.63 -14.70
N LEU A 132 -8.47 1.05 -13.48
CA LEU A 132 -8.08 2.43 -13.14
C LEU A 132 -6.81 2.84 -13.91
N ALA A 133 -5.80 1.98 -13.94
CA ALA A 133 -4.56 2.24 -14.66
C ALA A 133 -4.80 2.44 -16.17
N LYS A 134 -5.62 1.57 -16.79
CA LYS A 134 -6.01 1.72 -18.19
C LYS A 134 -6.76 3.02 -18.46
N SER A 135 -7.64 3.45 -17.55
CA SER A 135 -8.33 4.73 -17.65
C SER A 135 -7.35 5.92 -17.57
N ILE A 136 -6.35 5.86 -16.68
CA ILE A 136 -5.30 6.89 -16.57
C ILE A 136 -4.44 6.98 -17.85
N ILE A 137 -4.12 5.84 -18.46
CA ILE A 137 -3.41 5.79 -19.75
C ILE A 137 -4.25 6.45 -20.84
N THR A 138 -5.50 6.02 -20.99
CA THR A 138 -6.42 6.56 -22.00
C THR A 138 -6.64 8.06 -21.79
N LEU A 139 -6.71 8.51 -20.55
CA LEU A 139 -6.84 9.92 -20.16
C LEU A 139 -5.69 10.76 -20.71
N TYR A 140 -4.46 10.26 -20.62
CA TYR A 140 -3.29 10.95 -21.16
C TYR A 140 -3.27 10.94 -22.70
N GLU A 141 -3.58 9.80 -23.31
CA GLU A 141 -3.47 9.59 -24.76
C GLU A 141 -4.55 10.34 -25.56
N VAL A 142 -5.71 10.61 -24.96
CA VAL A 142 -6.85 11.28 -25.62
C VAL A 142 -7.02 12.73 -25.13
N ASP A 143 -5.90 13.41 -24.84
CA ASP A 143 -5.84 14.84 -24.47
C ASP A 143 -6.75 15.23 -23.29
N PHE A 144 -6.81 14.40 -22.24
CA PHE A 144 -7.52 14.71 -20.98
C PHE A 144 -9.02 15.03 -21.16
N LYS A 145 -9.67 14.49 -22.20
CA LYS A 145 -11.11 14.67 -22.46
C LYS A 145 -12.03 13.79 -21.58
N PHE A 146 -11.47 13.09 -20.61
CA PHE A 146 -12.19 12.11 -19.81
C PHE A 146 -13.05 12.76 -18.72
N ASP A 147 -14.13 12.07 -18.36
CA ASP A 147 -14.98 12.46 -17.25
C ASP A 147 -14.25 12.23 -15.90
N ARG A 148 -13.90 13.33 -15.25
CA ARG A 148 -13.20 13.34 -13.96
C ARG A 148 -13.97 12.60 -12.87
N SER A 149 -15.31 12.59 -12.94
CA SER A 149 -16.15 11.86 -12.00
C SER A 149 -15.94 10.35 -12.08
N VAL A 150 -15.65 9.84 -13.28
CA VAL A 150 -15.36 8.42 -13.49
C VAL A 150 -14.03 8.05 -12.83
N LEU A 151 -12.98 8.86 -13.00
CA LEU A 151 -11.68 8.58 -12.40
C LEU A 151 -11.75 8.61 -10.87
N THR A 152 -12.42 9.62 -10.31
CA THR A 152 -12.64 9.73 -8.87
C THR A 152 -13.41 8.53 -8.33
N ARG A 153 -14.45 8.07 -9.02
CA ARG A 153 -15.22 6.88 -8.62
C ARG A 153 -14.35 5.62 -8.64
N MET A 154 -13.54 5.42 -9.66
CA MET A 154 -12.63 4.27 -9.74
C MET A 154 -11.59 4.27 -8.61
N CYS A 155 -11.08 5.45 -8.23
CA CYS A 155 -10.22 5.60 -7.06
C CYS A 155 -10.96 5.24 -5.75
N GLN A 156 -12.21 5.68 -5.58
CA GLN A 156 -13.03 5.36 -4.41
C GLN A 156 -13.31 3.86 -4.30
N GLU A 157 -13.62 3.19 -5.41
CA GLU A 157 -13.80 1.73 -5.45
C GLU A 157 -12.53 1.00 -4.97
N CYS A 158 -11.35 1.43 -5.42
CA CYS A 158 -10.07 0.89 -4.96
C CYS A 158 -9.81 1.18 -3.47
N GLN A 159 -10.16 2.38 -2.99
CA GLN A 159 -10.02 2.78 -1.59
C GLN A 159 -10.86 1.90 -0.67
N GLU A 160 -12.14 1.72 -1.01
CA GLU A 160 -13.07 0.91 -0.23
C GLU A 160 -12.62 -0.55 -0.15
N LEU A 161 -12.17 -1.12 -1.27
CA LEU A 161 -11.61 -2.48 -1.29
C LEU A 161 -10.37 -2.58 -0.41
N THR A 162 -9.46 -1.60 -0.48
CA THR A 162 -8.28 -1.57 0.38
C THR A 162 -8.67 -1.58 1.86
N HIS A 163 -9.64 -0.75 2.27
CA HIS A 163 -10.15 -0.75 3.65
C HIS A 163 -10.75 -2.08 4.06
N LYS A 164 -11.55 -2.73 3.20
CA LYS A 164 -12.12 -4.05 3.47
C LYS A 164 -11.03 -5.09 3.71
N ILE A 165 -10.01 -5.12 2.85
CA ILE A 165 -8.88 -6.06 2.94
C ILE A 165 -8.13 -5.90 4.27
N ILE A 166 -7.85 -4.68 4.71
CA ILE A 166 -7.02 -4.44 5.90
C ILE A 166 -7.79 -4.39 7.22
N SER A 167 -9.12 -4.32 7.19
CA SER A 167 -9.98 -3.98 8.34
C SER A 167 -9.75 -4.84 9.58
N LYS A 168 -9.38 -6.12 9.43
CA LYS A 168 -9.14 -7.06 10.54
C LYS A 168 -7.68 -7.13 10.98
N HIS A 169 -6.78 -6.55 10.19
CA HIS A 169 -5.34 -6.77 10.29
C HIS A 169 -4.57 -5.55 10.74
N LEU A 170 -5.01 -4.35 10.35
CA LEU A 170 -4.25 -3.12 10.53
C LEU A 170 -5.00 -2.09 11.39
N THR A 171 -4.24 -1.17 11.97
CA THR A 171 -4.79 -0.12 12.85
C THR A 171 -5.49 1.00 12.09
N GLN A 172 -6.26 1.82 12.81
CA GLN A 172 -6.88 3.06 12.30
C GLN A 172 -5.86 3.98 11.61
N LYS A 173 -4.60 3.99 12.07
CA LYS A 173 -3.51 4.76 11.46
C LYS A 173 -3.24 4.34 10.00
N SER A 174 -3.43 3.06 9.67
CA SER A 174 -3.32 2.55 8.30
C SER A 174 -4.51 2.98 7.45
N HIS A 175 -5.74 2.95 8.00
CA HIS A 175 -6.92 3.49 7.33
C HIS A 175 -6.75 4.97 6.98
N THR A 176 -6.33 5.81 7.94
CA THR A 176 -6.09 7.25 7.68
C THR A 176 -5.01 7.50 6.62
N ARG A 177 -4.02 6.62 6.48
CA ARG A 177 -3.03 6.72 5.39
C ARG A 177 -3.65 6.40 4.04
N ILE A 178 -4.48 5.36 3.96
CA ILE A 178 -5.21 5.00 2.75
C ILE A 178 -6.11 6.16 2.32
N ASP A 179 -6.88 6.73 3.26
CA ASP A 179 -7.70 7.91 3.00
C ASP A 179 -6.88 9.06 2.45
N TYR A 180 -5.75 9.38 3.11
CA TYR A 180 -4.87 10.46 2.66
C TYR A 180 -4.33 10.22 1.24
N VAL A 181 -3.93 8.99 0.92
CA VAL A 181 -3.41 8.63 -0.42
C VAL A 181 -4.51 8.80 -1.47
N PHE A 182 -5.65 8.13 -1.31
CA PHE A 182 -6.70 8.14 -2.31
C PHE A 182 -7.30 9.54 -2.49
N ASN A 183 -7.56 10.27 -1.39
CA ASN A 183 -8.05 11.65 -1.46
C ASN A 183 -7.07 12.59 -2.17
N TYR A 184 -5.75 12.39 -2.01
CA TYR A 184 -4.76 13.20 -2.69
C TYR A 184 -4.73 12.90 -4.19
N VAL A 185 -4.63 11.64 -4.59
CA VAL A 185 -4.48 11.26 -6.01
C VAL A 185 -5.78 11.41 -6.81
N SER A 186 -6.93 11.40 -6.15
CA SER A 186 -8.23 11.69 -6.77
C SER A 186 -8.66 13.15 -6.63
N ASN A 187 -7.82 14.02 -6.06
CA ASN A 187 -8.13 15.44 -5.95
C ASN A 187 -8.17 16.08 -7.34
N ILE A 188 -9.27 16.79 -7.65
CA ILE A 188 -9.51 17.36 -8.98
C ILE A 188 -8.42 18.39 -9.35
N GLU A 189 -8.02 19.25 -8.43
CA GLU A 189 -7.00 20.27 -8.68
C GLU A 189 -5.63 19.62 -8.93
N PHE A 190 -5.29 18.57 -8.19
CA PHE A 190 -4.06 17.81 -8.41
C PHE A 190 -4.08 17.10 -9.77
N LEU A 191 -5.21 16.52 -10.17
CA LEU A 191 -5.38 15.91 -11.48
C LEU A 191 -5.26 16.94 -12.61
N GLU A 192 -5.95 18.08 -12.51
CA GLU A 192 -5.82 19.17 -13.47
C GLU A 192 -4.41 19.70 -13.57
N TYR A 193 -3.72 19.86 -12.45
CA TYR A 193 -2.33 20.26 -12.40
C TYR A 193 -1.44 19.24 -13.13
N SER A 194 -1.62 17.96 -12.81
CA SER A 194 -0.78 16.86 -13.30
C SER A 194 -0.92 16.67 -14.80
N PHE A 195 -2.15 16.72 -15.31
CA PHE A 195 -2.45 16.50 -16.73
C PHE A 195 -2.59 17.80 -17.54
N ASN A 196 -2.16 18.94 -16.99
CA ASN A 196 -2.25 20.23 -17.68
C ASN A 196 -1.50 20.19 -19.03
N PRO A 197 -2.20 20.33 -20.18
CA PRO A 197 -1.57 20.24 -21.49
C PRO A 197 -0.57 21.37 -21.77
N ASN A 198 -0.70 22.50 -21.06
CA ASN A 198 0.16 23.67 -21.23
C ASN A 198 1.45 23.59 -20.38
N SER A 199 1.56 22.63 -19.46
CA SER A 199 2.75 22.47 -18.61
C SER A 199 3.71 21.45 -19.23
N THR A 200 4.77 21.93 -19.88
CA THR A 200 5.80 21.07 -20.50
C THR A 200 6.48 20.16 -19.48
N ILE A 201 6.72 20.65 -18.26
CA ILE A 201 7.33 19.90 -17.16
C ILE A 201 6.41 18.76 -16.72
N ASN A 202 5.13 19.05 -16.44
CA ASN A 202 4.20 18.02 -15.96
C ASN A 202 3.90 16.99 -17.05
N ARG A 203 3.80 17.44 -18.32
CA ARG A 203 3.66 16.56 -19.48
C ARG A 203 4.81 15.57 -19.63
N ALA A 204 6.06 16.01 -19.37
CA ALA A 204 7.22 15.13 -19.40
C ALA A 204 7.17 14.08 -18.28
N ILE A 205 6.83 14.49 -17.05
CA ILE A 205 6.76 13.56 -15.91
C ILE A 205 5.62 12.54 -16.09
N ILE A 206 4.42 12.99 -16.51
CA ILE A 206 3.30 12.08 -16.79
C ILE A 206 3.66 11.13 -17.92
N LYS A 207 4.35 11.58 -18.99
CA LYS A 207 4.78 10.69 -20.07
C LYS A 207 5.61 9.52 -19.56
N GLU A 208 6.54 9.78 -18.63
CA GLU A 208 7.34 8.72 -18.00
C GLU A 208 6.47 7.77 -17.17
N ILE A 209 5.56 8.31 -16.35
CA ILE A 209 4.60 7.48 -15.59
C ILE A 209 3.79 6.57 -16.50
N ILE A 210 3.26 7.12 -17.60
CA ILE A 210 2.41 6.37 -18.55
C ILE A 210 3.20 5.28 -19.25
N ALA A 211 4.47 5.53 -19.62
CA ALA A 211 5.34 4.52 -20.20
C ALA A 211 5.65 3.37 -19.23
N ASP A 212 5.92 3.69 -17.97
CA ASP A 212 6.13 2.67 -16.93
C ASP A 212 4.83 1.91 -16.61
N MET A 213 3.67 2.57 -16.62
CA MET A 213 2.36 1.92 -16.45
C MET A 213 2.03 0.94 -17.57
N HIS A 214 2.32 1.29 -18.83
CA HIS A 214 2.21 0.36 -19.96
C HIS A 214 3.08 -0.88 -19.74
N THR A 215 4.34 -0.68 -19.32
CA THR A 215 5.27 -1.79 -19.03
C THR A 215 4.73 -2.72 -17.94
N LEU A 216 4.15 -2.17 -16.87
CA LEU A 216 3.57 -2.99 -15.79
C LEU A 216 2.27 -3.70 -16.20
N MET A 217 1.45 -3.09 -17.07
CA MET A 217 0.26 -3.73 -17.62
C MET A 217 0.62 -4.89 -18.57
N ASP A 218 1.59 -4.70 -19.44
CA ASP A 218 2.02 -5.73 -20.41
C ASP A 218 2.68 -6.93 -19.73
N SER A 219 3.35 -6.70 -18.60
CA SER A 219 3.97 -7.76 -17.79
C SER A 219 3.00 -8.48 -16.87
N GLY A 220 1.74 -8.04 -16.77
CA GLY A 220 0.72 -8.63 -15.91
C GLY A 220 0.91 -8.37 -14.41
N PHE A 221 1.80 -7.45 -14.04
CA PHE A 221 2.00 -7.01 -12.65
C PHE A 221 0.95 -6.01 -12.18
N LEU A 222 0.24 -5.39 -13.11
CA LEU A 222 -0.79 -4.39 -12.89
C LEU A 222 -2.16 -4.90 -13.33
#